data_AF-A0AAV6MZC2-F1
#
_entry.id   AF-A0AAV6MZC2-F1
#
_cell.length_a   1.000
_cell.length_b   1.000
_cell.length_c   1.000
_cell.angle_alpha   90.00
_cell.angle_beta   90.00
_cell.angle_gamma   90.00
#
_symmetry.space_group_name_H-M   'P 1'
#
loop_
_entity.id
_entity.type
_entity.pdbx_description
1 polymer ?
#
loop_
_entity_poly.entity_id
_entity_poly.type
_entity_poly.pdbx_seq_one_letter_code
_entity_poly.pdbx_strand_id
1 'polypeptide(L)'
;MQRLSCFLIRVHPFWIHLFYFLFISCFGFLALLVLKPKTASYDHFHPQNLDLFFTSVSAATVSSMSAVEMEAFSDPQLIVLSVLMFIGGEVFTSMVALQFRKFNLKFPDHKIASVPSDLEAKFDPPPPERLKYKSIKFLGFVVFGYLILFNFLGIVMVLIYLKLAPTARDILKQKGLKTTTFSIFVVVSTFASCGFVPTNENMIVFRKNLGLLLVLIPQALLGNTLFPSCLRASIWGLGKVVKKKKLKIVGFLLENSEEIGFLHLLPKLDSWLLVGSVCGFVVVQVVAIGAMEWSSGALSGLNCGEKLVGILFLSVNSRHSGEAIVDLSTLSPAILVLFAAMMLVFFSLRFGFGFGSLIIRFTNKGFVQ
;
A
#
# COMPACT_ATOMS: atom_id res chain seq x y z
N MET A 1 -0.09 -15.01 -29.88
CA MET A 1 -0.72 -14.60 -28.61
C MET A 1 -1.44 -15.73 -27.86
N GLN A 2 -2.12 -16.66 -28.54
CA GLN A 2 -2.86 -17.77 -27.89
C GLN A 2 -1.98 -18.79 -27.13
N ARG A 3 -0.77 -19.08 -27.64
CA ARG A 3 0.19 -19.98 -26.97
C ARG A 3 0.77 -19.43 -25.65
N LEU A 4 0.95 -18.10 -25.54
CA LEU A 4 1.40 -17.47 -24.28
C LEU A 4 0.32 -17.54 -23.19
N SER A 5 -0.96 -17.39 -23.56
CA SER A 5 -2.06 -17.54 -22.63
C SER A 5 -2.17 -18.96 -22.07
N CYS A 6 -1.99 -20.01 -22.88
CA CYS A 6 -1.98 -21.38 -22.37
C CYS A 6 -0.82 -21.68 -21.43
N PHE A 7 0.36 -21.08 -21.64
CA PHE A 7 1.52 -21.30 -20.77
C PHE A 7 1.32 -20.64 -19.40
N LEU A 8 0.79 -19.41 -19.36
CA LEU A 8 0.45 -18.70 -18.12
C LEU A 8 -0.64 -19.38 -17.29
N ILE A 9 -1.52 -20.18 -17.91
CA ILE A 9 -2.61 -20.89 -17.22
C ILE A 9 -2.10 -22.11 -16.43
N ARG A 10 -0.93 -22.67 -16.78
CA ARG A 10 -0.36 -23.86 -16.11
C ARG A 10 0.62 -23.55 -14.99
N VAL A 11 1.08 -22.31 -14.88
CA VAL A 11 2.05 -21.90 -13.85
C VAL A 11 1.30 -21.49 -12.59
N HIS A 12 1.69 -22.06 -11.44
CA HIS A 12 1.07 -21.74 -10.15
C HIS A 12 1.20 -20.23 -9.86
N PRO A 13 0.15 -19.55 -9.34
CA PRO A 13 0.14 -18.10 -9.09
C PRO A 13 1.34 -17.59 -8.28
N PHE A 14 1.86 -18.42 -7.37
CA PHE A 14 3.08 -18.17 -6.62
C PHE A 14 4.28 -17.80 -7.50
N TRP A 15 4.55 -18.57 -8.56
CA TRP A 15 5.69 -18.34 -9.44
C TRP A 15 5.55 -17.05 -10.25
N ILE A 16 4.32 -16.67 -10.59
CA ILE A 16 4.02 -15.41 -11.27
C ILE A 16 4.34 -14.24 -10.34
N HIS A 17 3.93 -14.30 -9.07
CA HIS A 17 4.26 -13.29 -8.07
C HIS A 17 5.77 -13.24 -7.79
N LEU A 18 6.43 -14.38 -7.64
CA LEU A 18 7.87 -14.45 -7.42
C LEU A 18 8.64 -13.82 -8.58
N PHE A 19 8.28 -14.18 -9.82
CA PHE A 19 8.92 -13.61 -11.01
C PHE A 19 8.66 -12.11 -11.13
N TYR A 20 7.44 -11.64 -10.79
CA TYR A 20 7.12 -10.22 -10.75
C TYR A 20 8.04 -9.44 -9.80
N PHE A 21 8.17 -9.90 -8.55
CA PHE A 21 9.03 -9.22 -7.56
C PHE A 21 10.52 -9.31 -7.92
N LEU A 22 10.98 -10.43 -8.48
CA LEU A 22 12.36 -10.57 -8.94
C LEU A 22 12.65 -9.62 -10.11
N PHE A 23 11.76 -9.55 -11.10
CA PHE A 23 11.92 -8.72 -12.28
C PHE A 23 11.94 -7.24 -11.94
N ILE A 24 10.99 -6.78 -11.11
CA ILE A 24 10.95 -5.37 -10.72
C ILE A 24 12.15 -4.96 -9.86
N SER A 25 12.61 -5.85 -8.97
CA SER A 25 13.80 -5.58 -8.15
C SER A 25 15.07 -5.49 -8.99
N CYS A 26 15.19 -6.35 -10.01
CA CYS A 26 16.29 -6.30 -10.97
C CYS A 26 16.25 -5.02 -11.81
N PHE A 27 15.07 -4.65 -12.32
CA PHE A 27 14.90 -3.41 -13.09
C PHE A 27 15.21 -2.16 -12.24
N GLY A 28 14.74 -2.12 -10.99
CA GLY A 28 15.07 -1.03 -10.07
C GLY A 28 16.56 -0.94 -9.77
N PHE A 29 17.24 -2.07 -9.58
CA PHE A 29 18.68 -2.11 -9.38
C PHE A 29 19.44 -1.56 -10.60
N LEU A 30 19.07 -1.98 -11.81
CA LEU A 30 19.64 -1.45 -13.04
C LEU A 30 19.40 0.06 -13.18
N ALA A 31 18.19 0.53 -12.86
CA ALA A 31 17.86 1.96 -12.88
C ALA A 31 18.70 2.76 -11.87
N LEU A 32 18.94 2.21 -10.68
CA LEU A 32 19.80 2.84 -9.67
C LEU A 32 21.27 2.91 -10.09
N LEU A 33 21.77 1.88 -10.80
CA LEU A 33 23.14 1.86 -11.34
C LEU A 33 23.36 2.86 -12.48
N VAL A 34 22.36 3.04 -13.35
CA VAL A 34 22.44 3.98 -14.48
C VAL A 34 22.40 5.43 -14.01
N LEU A 35 21.68 5.69 -12.91
CA LEU A 35 21.56 7.03 -12.35
C LEU A 35 22.80 7.39 -11.54
N LYS A 36 23.33 8.60 -11.77
CA LYS A 36 24.47 9.10 -11.01
C LYS A 36 24.08 9.28 -9.53
N PRO A 37 24.87 8.73 -8.58
CA PRO A 37 24.69 9.02 -7.17
C PRO A 37 24.99 10.50 -6.90
N LYS A 38 24.57 11.00 -5.75
CA LYS A 38 24.79 12.39 -5.35
C LYS A 38 26.30 12.59 -5.10
N THR A 39 27.02 13.08 -6.12
CA THR A 39 28.45 13.38 -6.03
C THR A 39 28.69 14.61 -5.16
N ALA A 40 29.71 14.51 -4.28
CA ALA A 40 30.22 15.49 -3.29
C ALA A 40 29.61 15.39 -1.88
N SER A 41 30.19 14.52 -1.03
CA SER A 41 30.56 14.85 0.37
C SER A 41 31.08 13.69 1.24
N TYR A 42 31.18 12.45 0.75
CA TYR A 42 31.88 11.38 1.48
C TYR A 42 32.78 10.56 0.52
N ASP A 43 34.06 10.90 0.47
CA ASP A 43 35.12 10.23 -0.32
C ASP A 43 35.42 8.77 0.10
N HIS A 44 34.56 8.14 0.90
CA HIS A 44 34.83 6.82 1.48
C HIS A 44 33.71 5.79 1.34
N PHE A 45 32.56 6.13 0.74
CA PHE A 45 31.42 5.22 0.67
C PHE A 45 30.80 5.20 -0.73
N HIS A 46 31.41 4.45 -1.64
CA HIS A 46 30.69 3.98 -2.83
C HIS A 46 29.79 2.84 -2.36
N PRO A 47 28.45 2.97 -2.41
CA PRO A 47 27.57 1.89 -1.98
C PRO A 47 27.87 0.66 -2.82
N GLN A 48 28.08 -0.49 -2.18
CA GLN A 48 28.41 -1.69 -2.93
C GLN A 48 27.22 -2.05 -3.82
N ASN A 49 27.48 -2.69 -4.97
CA ASN A 49 26.42 -3.13 -5.86
C ASN A 49 25.39 -4.02 -5.13
N LEU A 50 25.83 -4.77 -4.13
CA LEU A 50 24.95 -5.57 -3.27
C LEU A 50 24.03 -4.71 -2.39
N ASP A 51 24.51 -3.60 -1.84
CA ASP A 51 23.73 -2.69 -0.99
C ASP A 51 22.64 -1.98 -1.81
N LEU A 52 22.96 -1.60 -3.05
CA LEU A 52 22.00 -1.04 -4.01
C LEU A 52 20.95 -2.07 -4.43
N PHE A 53 21.37 -3.32 -4.69
CA PHE A 53 20.44 -4.40 -5.00
C PHE A 53 19.51 -4.69 -3.82
N PHE A 54 20.06 -4.78 -2.61
CA PHE A 54 19.28 -4.97 -1.38
C PHE A 54 18.26 -3.84 -1.18
N THR A 55 18.67 -2.59 -1.38
CA THR A 55 17.77 -1.43 -1.27
C THR A 55 16.67 -1.46 -2.32
N SER A 56 16.97 -1.87 -3.56
CA SER A 56 15.97 -2.08 -4.62
C SER A 56 14.96 -3.17 -4.25
N VAL A 57 15.43 -4.33 -3.79
CA VAL A 57 14.58 -5.44 -3.32
C VAL A 57 13.70 -5.00 -2.15
N SER A 58 14.26 -4.25 -1.21
CA SER A 58 13.55 -3.71 -0.05
C SER A 58 12.46 -2.72 -0.43
N ALA A 59 12.74 -1.81 -1.37
CA ALA A 59 11.74 -0.88 -1.92
C ALA A 59 10.62 -1.63 -2.67
N ALA A 60 10.98 -2.63 -3.47
CA ALA A 60 10.01 -3.43 -4.22
C ALA A 60 9.15 -4.34 -3.33
N THR A 61 9.72 -4.86 -2.24
CA THR A 61 8.99 -5.71 -1.27
C THR A 61 8.34 -4.91 -0.15
N VAL A 62 8.56 -3.58 -0.13
CA VAL A 62 7.94 -2.65 0.82
C VAL A 62 8.34 -3.02 2.27
N SER A 63 9.62 -3.39 2.47
CA SER A 63 10.13 -3.81 3.79
C SER A 63 10.87 -2.70 4.55
N SER A 64 11.28 -1.62 3.86
CA SER A 64 12.06 -0.48 4.39
C SER A 64 13.38 -0.79 5.09
N MET A 65 13.98 -1.94 4.84
CA MET A 65 15.36 -2.20 5.29
C MET A 65 16.33 -1.57 4.29
N SER A 66 17.18 -0.64 4.72
CA SER A 66 18.20 -0.02 3.88
C SER A 66 19.61 -0.34 4.36
N ALA A 67 20.46 -0.80 3.45
CA ALA A 67 21.89 -0.95 3.69
C ALA A 67 22.67 0.35 3.40
N VAL A 68 22.05 1.28 2.65
CA VAL A 68 22.61 2.59 2.29
C VAL A 68 21.78 3.68 2.93
N GLU A 69 22.46 4.71 3.42
CA GLU A 69 21.84 5.94 3.90
C GLU A 69 20.94 6.59 2.83
N MET A 70 19.75 7.01 3.24
CA MET A 70 18.75 7.58 2.31
C MET A 70 19.22 8.93 1.73
N GLU A 71 20.03 9.69 2.47
CA GLU A 71 20.57 10.98 2.03
C GLU A 71 21.67 10.86 0.97
N ALA A 72 22.28 9.66 0.84
CA ALA A 72 23.29 9.39 -0.18
C ALA A 72 22.70 9.27 -1.60
N PHE A 73 21.39 9.01 -1.70
CA PHE A 73 20.71 8.90 -3.00
C PHE A 73 20.45 10.28 -3.63
N SER A 74 20.61 10.34 -4.96
CA SER A 74 20.25 11.53 -5.73
C SER A 74 18.73 11.66 -5.92
N ASP A 75 18.22 12.86 -6.24
CA ASP A 75 16.78 13.05 -6.48
C ASP A 75 16.20 12.05 -7.49
N PRO A 76 16.84 11.77 -8.65
CA PRO A 76 16.33 10.77 -9.59
C PRO A 76 16.28 9.35 -9.00
N GLN A 77 17.26 8.98 -8.17
CA GLN A 77 17.28 7.67 -7.50
C GLN A 77 16.14 7.54 -6.48
N LEU A 78 15.86 8.60 -5.71
CA LEU A 78 14.71 8.65 -4.81
C LEU A 78 13.38 8.51 -5.58
N ILE A 79 13.27 9.12 -6.77
CA ILE A 79 12.08 8.94 -7.62
C ILE A 79 11.97 7.49 -8.12
N VAL A 80 13.07 6.85 -8.51
CA VAL A 80 13.07 5.43 -8.87
C VAL A 80 12.59 4.57 -7.71
N LEU A 81 13.14 4.76 -6.51
CA LEU A 81 12.70 4.06 -5.30
C LEU A 81 11.22 4.30 -5.01
N SER A 82 10.71 5.53 -5.21
CA SER A 82 9.28 5.85 -5.07
C SER A 82 8.44 5.03 -6.04
N VAL A 83 8.85 4.93 -7.30
CA VAL A 83 8.14 4.10 -8.30
C VAL A 83 8.18 2.63 -7.92
N LEU A 84 9.30 2.12 -7.40
CA LEU A 84 9.40 0.74 -6.89
C LEU A 84 8.43 0.49 -5.74
N MET A 85 8.41 1.38 -4.73
CA MET A 85 7.49 1.27 -3.59
C MET A 85 6.02 1.31 -4.04
N PHE A 86 5.68 2.17 -5.00
CA PHE A 86 4.33 2.25 -5.55
C PHE A 86 3.89 0.95 -6.22
N ILE A 87 4.76 0.36 -7.04
CA ILE A 87 4.47 -0.86 -7.80
C ILE A 87 4.53 -2.11 -6.90
N GLY A 88 5.42 -2.11 -5.90
CA GLY A 88 5.52 -3.14 -4.87
C GLY A 88 4.36 -3.12 -3.87
N GLY A 89 3.74 -1.96 -3.71
CA GLY A 89 2.64 -1.72 -2.78
C GLY A 89 1.48 -2.70 -2.94
N GLU A 90 0.88 -3.07 -1.82
CA GLU A 90 -0.22 -4.03 -1.76
C GLU A 90 -1.42 -3.62 -2.62
N VAL A 91 -1.78 -2.35 -2.60
CA VAL A 91 -2.93 -1.86 -3.37
C VAL A 91 -2.68 -2.01 -4.87
N PHE A 92 -1.47 -1.72 -5.35
CA PHE A 92 -1.10 -1.89 -6.75
C PHE A 92 -1.05 -3.36 -7.16
N THR A 93 -0.40 -4.20 -6.36
CA THR A 93 -0.32 -5.64 -6.64
C THR A 93 -1.70 -6.31 -6.63
N SER A 94 -2.62 -5.87 -5.75
CA SER A 94 -4.03 -6.32 -5.76
C SER A 94 -4.75 -5.96 -7.07
N MET A 95 -4.50 -4.76 -7.62
CA MET A 95 -5.04 -4.34 -8.91
C MET A 95 -4.50 -5.19 -10.05
N VAL A 96 -3.18 -5.47 -10.06
CA VAL A 96 -2.54 -6.32 -11.08
C VAL A 96 -3.12 -7.74 -11.03
N ALA A 97 -3.28 -8.32 -9.83
CA ALA A 97 -3.93 -9.62 -9.65
C ALA A 97 -5.36 -9.64 -10.20
N LEU A 98 -6.11 -8.55 -10.03
CA LEU A 98 -7.46 -8.40 -10.58
C LEU A 98 -7.45 -8.37 -12.13
N GLN A 99 -6.45 -7.73 -12.76
CA GLN A 99 -6.30 -7.74 -14.22
C GLN A 99 -5.97 -9.14 -14.75
N PHE A 100 -5.07 -9.88 -14.10
CA PHE A 100 -4.79 -11.28 -14.48
C PHE A 100 -6.04 -12.15 -14.42
N ARG A 101 -6.87 -11.96 -13.38
CA ARG A 101 -8.14 -12.67 -13.28
C ARG A 101 -9.12 -12.31 -14.38
N LYS A 102 -9.18 -11.03 -14.78
CA LYS A 102 -9.97 -10.59 -15.93
C LYS A 102 -9.49 -11.26 -17.23
N PHE A 103 -8.19 -11.47 -17.40
CA PHE A 103 -7.65 -12.19 -18.57
C PHE A 103 -8.03 -13.68 -18.57
N ASN A 104 -8.08 -14.33 -17.41
CA ASN A 104 -8.56 -15.71 -17.29
C ASN A 104 -10.08 -15.84 -17.54
N LEU A 105 -10.85 -14.78 -17.29
CA LEU A 105 -12.28 -14.69 -17.58
C LEU A 105 -12.58 -14.26 -19.04
N LYS A 106 -11.60 -14.30 -19.95
CA LYS A 106 -11.79 -13.84 -21.34
C LYS A 106 -12.87 -14.65 -22.05
N PHE A 107 -14.02 -14.00 -22.24
CA PHE A 107 -14.89 -14.20 -23.39
C PHE A 107 -14.31 -13.40 -24.57
N PRO A 108 -14.24 -13.97 -25.79
CA PRO A 108 -13.87 -13.19 -26.97
C PRO A 108 -14.98 -12.18 -27.26
N ASP A 109 -14.74 -10.90 -26.94
CA ASP A 109 -15.47 -9.75 -27.51
C ASP A 109 -15.11 -9.58 -29.00
N HIS A 110 -15.10 -10.67 -29.78
CA HIS A 110 -15.18 -10.50 -31.22
C HIS A 110 -16.63 -10.14 -31.52
N LYS A 111 -16.86 -8.88 -31.86
CA LYS A 111 -17.93 -8.54 -32.81
C LYS A 111 -17.66 -9.43 -34.03
N ILE A 112 -18.34 -10.56 -34.12
CA ILE A 112 -18.36 -11.34 -35.34
C ILE A 112 -19.18 -10.49 -36.30
N ALA A 113 -18.48 -9.79 -37.20
CA ALA A 113 -19.12 -9.29 -38.39
C ALA A 113 -19.81 -10.50 -39.05
N SER A 114 -21.12 -10.38 -39.27
CA SER A 114 -22.02 -11.36 -39.88
C SER A 114 -22.14 -12.72 -39.17
N VAL A 115 -22.95 -12.79 -38.11
CA VAL A 115 -23.70 -14.02 -37.77
C VAL A 115 -25.19 -13.69 -37.91
N PRO A 116 -26.00 -14.52 -38.59
CA PRO A 116 -27.44 -14.32 -38.66
C PRO A 116 -28.06 -14.35 -37.27
N SER A 117 -29.03 -13.46 -37.03
CA SER A 117 -29.70 -13.17 -35.76
C SER A 117 -30.29 -14.39 -35.04
N ASP A 118 -30.41 -15.53 -35.72
CA ASP A 118 -31.08 -16.74 -35.24
C ASP A 118 -30.12 -17.71 -34.51
N LEU A 119 -28.80 -17.49 -34.60
CA LEU A 119 -27.78 -18.31 -33.91
C LEU A 119 -27.10 -17.63 -32.70
N GLU A 120 -27.25 -16.32 -32.51
CA GLU A 120 -26.69 -15.60 -31.35
C GLU A 120 -27.31 -16.05 -30.01
N ALA A 121 -28.54 -16.55 -30.03
CA ALA A 121 -29.23 -17.03 -28.83
C ALA A 121 -28.64 -18.32 -28.22
N LYS A 122 -27.72 -19.01 -28.93
CA LYS A 122 -27.17 -20.31 -28.49
C LYS A 122 -25.79 -20.23 -27.85
N PHE A 123 -25.16 -19.05 -27.87
CA PHE A 123 -23.80 -18.81 -27.33
C PHE A 123 -23.74 -17.66 -26.33
N ASP A 124 -24.89 -17.21 -25.81
CA ASP A 124 -24.92 -16.32 -24.66
C ASP A 124 -24.56 -17.12 -23.40
N PRO A 125 -23.45 -16.80 -22.70
CA PRO A 125 -23.17 -17.39 -21.40
C PRO A 125 -24.26 -16.97 -20.40
N PRO A 126 -24.49 -17.78 -19.34
CA PRO A 126 -25.56 -17.49 -18.40
C PRO A 126 -25.42 -16.06 -17.81
N PRO A 127 -26.54 -15.36 -17.57
CA PRO A 127 -26.59 -13.97 -17.08
C PRO A 127 -25.58 -13.56 -15.98
N PRO A 128 -25.22 -14.41 -14.98
CA PRO A 128 -24.29 -14.01 -13.91
C PRO A 128 -22.84 -13.78 -14.36
N GLU A 129 -22.33 -14.47 -15.38
CA GLU A 129 -20.89 -14.41 -15.73
C GLU A 129 -20.51 -13.12 -16.46
N ARG A 130 -21.39 -12.63 -17.35
CA ARG A 130 -21.21 -11.35 -18.04
C ARG A 130 -21.24 -10.17 -17.07
N LEU A 131 -22.08 -10.27 -16.04
CA LEU A 131 -22.17 -9.26 -14.98
C LEU A 131 -20.89 -9.27 -14.14
N LYS A 132 -20.39 -10.45 -13.78
CA LYS A 132 -19.12 -10.63 -13.06
C LYS A 132 -17.92 -10.00 -13.79
N TYR A 133 -17.80 -10.22 -15.10
CA TYR A 133 -16.73 -9.60 -15.90
C TYR A 133 -16.81 -8.06 -15.89
N LYS A 134 -18.01 -7.51 -16.11
CA LYS A 134 -18.23 -6.04 -16.07
C LYS A 134 -17.93 -5.46 -14.69
N SER A 135 -18.28 -6.18 -13.63
CA SER A 135 -17.99 -5.81 -12.24
C SER A 135 -16.49 -5.79 -11.93
N ILE A 136 -15.75 -6.82 -12.36
CA ILE A 136 -14.28 -6.88 -12.19
C ILE A 136 -13.58 -5.74 -12.95
N LYS A 137 -14.03 -5.46 -14.19
CA LYS A 137 -13.50 -4.33 -14.97
C LYS A 137 -13.78 -2.99 -14.30
N PHE A 138 -14.97 -2.81 -13.74
CA PHE A 138 -15.32 -1.60 -12.99
C PHE A 138 -14.48 -1.47 -11.71
N LEU A 139 -14.36 -2.55 -10.93
CA LEU A 139 -13.56 -2.58 -9.71
C LEU A 139 -12.09 -2.20 -9.97
N GLY A 140 -11.48 -2.72 -11.04
CA GLY A 140 -10.11 -2.34 -11.40
C GLY A 140 -9.96 -0.85 -11.71
N PHE A 141 -10.96 -0.23 -12.34
CA PHE A 141 -10.96 1.22 -12.56
C PHE A 141 -11.11 2.01 -11.26
N VAL A 142 -11.93 1.52 -10.32
CA VAL A 142 -12.10 2.15 -9.00
C VAL A 142 -10.81 2.08 -8.19
N VAL A 143 -10.14 0.92 -8.14
CA VAL A 143 -8.86 0.77 -7.43
C VAL A 143 -7.77 1.65 -8.05
N PHE A 144 -7.71 1.72 -9.39
CA PHE A 144 -6.78 2.62 -10.06
C PHE A 144 -7.05 4.10 -9.74
N GLY A 145 -8.33 4.51 -9.77
CA GLY A 145 -8.73 5.86 -9.38
C GLY A 145 -8.40 6.16 -7.91
N TYR A 146 -8.59 5.20 -7.02
CA TYR A 146 -8.23 5.30 -5.60
C TYR A 146 -6.73 5.57 -5.43
N LEU A 147 -5.87 4.76 -6.08
CA LEU A 147 -4.41 4.91 -6.03
C LEU A 147 -3.96 6.32 -6.42
N ILE A 148 -4.43 6.81 -7.58
CA ILE A 148 -4.05 8.13 -8.09
C ILE A 148 -4.60 9.24 -7.21
N LEU A 149 -5.87 9.15 -6.79
CA LEU A 149 -6.52 10.19 -6.00
C LEU A 149 -5.83 10.41 -4.64
N PHE A 150 -5.61 9.34 -3.88
CA PHE A 150 -5.06 9.45 -2.53
C PHE A 150 -3.57 9.81 -2.53
N ASN A 151 -2.77 9.28 -3.48
CA ASN A 151 -1.38 9.71 -3.63
C ASN A 151 -1.29 11.18 -4.07
N PHE A 152 -2.09 11.62 -5.05
CA PHE A 152 -2.08 13.01 -5.49
C PHE A 152 -2.52 13.95 -4.35
N LEU A 153 -3.60 13.63 -3.64
CA LEU A 153 -4.08 14.41 -2.51
C LEU A 153 -3.01 14.51 -1.40
N GLY A 154 -2.35 13.41 -1.08
CA GLY A 154 -1.24 13.37 -0.12
C GLY A 154 -0.07 14.26 -0.55
N ILE A 155 0.38 14.17 -1.80
CA ILE A 155 1.47 15.01 -2.35
C ILE A 155 1.13 16.49 -2.24
N VAL A 156 -0.10 16.86 -2.62
CA VAL A 156 -0.56 18.25 -2.53
C VAL A 156 -0.60 18.73 -1.08
N MET A 157 -1.13 17.93 -0.15
CA MET A 157 -1.19 18.28 1.27
C MET A 157 0.21 18.48 1.88
N VAL A 158 1.15 17.57 1.62
CA VAL A 158 2.54 17.69 2.12
C VAL A 158 3.25 18.89 1.48
N LEU A 159 3.07 19.14 0.18
CA LEU A 159 3.63 20.31 -0.49
C LEU A 159 3.09 21.63 0.08
N ILE A 160 1.78 21.69 0.35
CA ILE A 160 1.17 22.87 0.99
C ILE A 160 1.76 23.06 2.38
N TYR A 161 1.86 22.00 3.19
CA TYR A 161 2.46 22.07 4.51
C TYR A 161 3.91 22.58 4.48
N LEU A 162 4.76 22.03 3.60
CA LEU A 162 6.16 22.44 3.48
C LEU A 162 6.35 23.86 2.95
N LYS A 163 5.34 24.43 2.26
CA LYS A 163 5.32 25.85 1.90
C LYS A 163 4.93 26.74 3.07
N LEU A 164 4.00 26.29 3.92
CA LEU A 164 3.49 27.04 5.07
C LEU A 164 4.44 26.97 6.29
N ALA A 165 5.19 25.87 6.44
CA ALA A 165 6.08 25.63 7.58
C ALA A 165 7.56 25.84 7.20
N PRO A 166 8.15 27.04 7.42
CA PRO A 166 9.54 27.32 7.07
C PRO A 166 10.52 26.40 7.83
N THR A 167 10.22 26.05 9.08
CA THR A 167 11.04 25.14 9.90
C THR A 167 11.27 23.79 9.22
N ALA A 168 10.20 23.17 8.68
CA ALA A 168 10.31 21.89 7.98
C ALA A 168 11.05 22.03 6.65
N ARG A 169 10.86 23.15 5.95
CA ARG A 169 11.56 23.45 4.70
C ARG A 169 13.05 23.67 4.90
N ASP A 170 13.44 24.34 5.98
CA ASP A 170 14.84 24.64 6.26
C ASP A 170 15.60 23.39 6.70
N ILE A 171 14.95 22.47 7.43
CA ILE A 171 15.46 21.12 7.67
C ILE A 171 15.78 20.41 6.34
N LEU A 172 14.86 20.43 5.38
CA LEU A 172 15.09 19.80 4.07
C LEU A 172 16.22 20.46 3.28
N LYS A 173 16.35 21.79 3.34
CA LYS A 173 17.46 22.51 2.70
C LYS A 173 18.81 22.14 3.33
N GLN A 174 18.87 22.04 4.66
CA GLN A 174 20.09 21.64 5.38
C GLN A 174 20.51 20.22 5.01
N LYS A 175 19.54 19.31 4.83
CA LYS A 175 19.77 17.94 4.33
C LYS A 175 20.00 17.86 2.81
N GLY A 176 19.97 19.00 2.09
CA GLY A 176 20.15 19.05 0.64
C GLY A 176 19.08 18.29 -0.15
N LEU A 177 17.84 18.24 0.36
CA LEU A 177 16.70 17.56 -0.25
C LEU A 177 15.75 18.56 -0.90
N LYS A 178 15.31 18.27 -2.14
CA LYS A 178 14.27 19.07 -2.79
C LYS A 178 12.91 18.78 -2.17
N THR A 179 12.15 19.84 -1.91
CA THR A 179 10.79 19.76 -1.32
C THR A 179 9.85 18.89 -2.14
N THR A 180 9.92 18.97 -3.47
CA THR A 180 9.07 18.18 -4.38
C THR A 180 9.40 16.70 -4.33
N THR A 181 10.69 16.35 -4.42
CA THR A 181 11.15 14.94 -4.35
C THR A 181 10.75 14.33 -3.01
N PHE A 182 11.01 15.06 -1.90
CA PHE A 182 10.65 14.62 -0.56
C PHE A 182 9.14 14.36 -0.44
N SER A 183 8.30 15.27 -0.95
CA SER A 183 6.84 15.14 -0.86
C SER A 183 6.32 13.93 -1.63
N ILE A 184 6.85 13.68 -2.83
CA ILE A 184 6.47 12.50 -3.62
C ILE A 184 6.91 11.22 -2.91
N PHE A 185 8.16 11.19 -2.45
CA PHE A 185 8.75 10.02 -1.83
C PHE A 185 8.03 9.62 -0.55
N VAL A 186 7.87 10.57 0.38
CA VAL A 186 7.23 10.31 1.68
C VAL A 186 5.81 9.83 1.48
N VAL A 187 5.04 10.49 0.61
CA VAL A 187 3.64 10.13 0.37
C VAL A 187 3.51 8.72 -0.17
N VAL A 188 4.31 8.37 -1.18
CA VAL A 188 4.26 7.05 -1.78
C VAL A 188 4.73 5.98 -0.81
N SER A 189 5.78 6.26 -0.02
CA SER A 189 6.28 5.38 1.03
C SER A 189 5.23 5.13 2.11
N THR A 190 4.66 6.20 2.70
CA THR A 190 3.63 6.11 3.74
C THR A 190 2.37 5.41 3.22
N PHE A 191 1.94 5.69 1.99
CA PHE A 191 0.76 5.07 1.38
C PHE A 191 1.01 3.58 1.05
N ALA A 192 2.20 3.21 0.59
CA ALA A 192 2.56 1.80 0.41
C ALA A 192 2.78 1.08 1.75
N SER A 193 2.91 1.82 2.85
CA SER A 193 3.42 1.35 4.14
C SER A 193 4.84 0.77 4.01
N CYS A 194 5.70 1.41 3.22
CA CYS A 194 7.08 0.99 3.07
C CYS A 194 7.87 1.33 4.33
N GLY A 195 7.97 2.61 4.67
CA GLY A 195 8.73 3.09 5.82
C GLY A 195 10.06 3.74 5.53
N PHE A 196 10.39 3.87 4.24
CA PHE A 196 11.50 4.73 3.85
C PHE A 196 11.13 6.19 3.96
N VAL A 197 12.10 6.98 4.43
CA VAL A 197 12.05 8.43 4.44
C VAL A 197 13.37 8.92 3.86
N PRO A 198 13.41 10.00 3.06
CA PRO A 198 14.65 10.49 2.45
C PRO A 198 15.72 11.01 3.44
N THR A 199 15.41 11.04 4.73
CA THR A 199 16.29 11.44 5.83
C THR A 199 16.85 10.22 6.54
N ASN A 200 18.12 10.29 6.96
CA ASN A 200 18.79 9.15 7.60
C ASN A 200 18.18 8.80 8.97
N GLU A 201 17.69 9.81 9.70
CA GLU A 201 17.05 9.62 11.01
C GLU A 201 15.53 9.38 10.91
N ASN A 202 15.02 8.96 9.75
CA ASN A 202 13.59 8.75 9.52
C ASN A 202 12.79 10.03 9.86
N MET A 203 11.59 9.92 10.46
CA MET A 203 10.75 11.05 10.85
C MET A 203 11.17 11.74 12.15
N ILE A 204 12.26 11.32 12.80
CA ILE A 204 12.74 11.93 14.06
C ILE A 204 13.01 13.43 13.87
N VAL A 205 13.57 13.81 12.71
CA VAL A 205 13.86 15.21 12.37
C VAL A 205 12.58 16.07 12.31
N PHE A 206 11.44 15.45 12.06
CA PHE A 206 10.14 16.11 11.99
C PHE A 206 9.29 15.95 13.27
N ARG A 207 9.86 15.49 14.39
CA ARG A 207 9.11 15.24 15.64
C ARG A 207 8.36 16.45 16.21
N LYS A 208 8.81 17.67 15.92
CA LYS A 208 8.14 18.93 16.32
C LYS A 208 7.13 19.44 15.28
N ASN A 209 7.07 18.82 14.10
CA ASN A 209 6.25 19.25 12.98
C ASN A 209 4.90 18.52 12.96
N LEU A 210 4.02 18.92 13.88
CA LEU A 210 2.67 18.35 14.06
C LEU A 210 1.89 18.19 12.76
N GLY A 211 1.90 19.21 11.91
CA GLY A 211 1.08 19.22 10.70
C GLY A 211 1.53 18.17 9.68
N LEU A 212 2.84 17.89 9.57
CA LEU A 212 3.33 16.83 8.67
C LEU A 212 2.85 15.47 9.17
N LEU A 213 3.02 15.18 10.46
CA LEU A 213 2.62 13.90 11.06
C LEU A 213 1.10 13.68 10.93
N LEU A 214 0.29 14.72 11.14
CA LEU A 214 -1.16 14.66 10.99
C LEU A 214 -1.63 14.41 9.56
N VAL A 215 -0.87 14.83 8.54
CA VAL A 215 -1.17 14.51 7.14
C VAL A 215 -0.82 13.07 6.82
N LEU A 216 0.28 12.55 7.38
CA LEU A 216 0.77 11.21 7.10
C LEU A 216 -0.02 10.10 7.82
N ILE A 217 -0.53 10.34 9.04
CA ILE A 217 -1.36 9.36 9.79
C ILE A 217 -2.55 8.81 8.97
N PRO A 218 -3.49 9.65 8.47
CA PRO A 218 -4.62 9.14 7.70
C PRO A 218 -4.15 8.48 6.41
N GLN A 219 -3.05 8.94 5.83
CA GLN A 219 -2.50 8.37 4.61
C GLN A 219 -1.93 6.96 4.82
N ALA A 220 -1.23 6.73 5.94
CA ALA A 220 -0.75 5.40 6.34
C ALA A 220 -1.91 4.43 6.57
N LEU A 221 -3.00 4.91 7.20
CA LEU A 221 -4.20 4.10 7.43
C LEU A 221 -4.93 3.75 6.12
N LEU A 222 -5.10 4.72 5.22
CA LEU A 222 -5.80 4.55 3.93
C LEU A 222 -5.01 3.71 2.92
N GLY A 223 -3.68 3.69 3.05
CA GLY A 223 -2.78 2.98 2.17
C GLY A 223 -2.97 1.47 2.23
N ASN A 224 -2.73 0.88 3.40
CA ASN A 224 -2.81 -0.57 3.57
C ASN A 224 -3.92 -0.99 4.53
N THR A 225 -3.81 -0.57 5.79
CA THR A 225 -4.64 -1.07 6.91
C THR A 225 -6.15 -1.00 6.64
N LEU A 226 -6.65 0.16 6.20
CA LEU A 226 -8.08 0.41 5.98
C LEU A 226 -8.46 0.35 4.51
N PHE A 227 -7.54 -0.07 3.63
CA PHE A 227 -7.80 -0.14 2.20
C PHE A 227 -9.09 -0.92 1.86
N PRO A 228 -9.36 -2.12 2.41
CA PRO A 228 -10.60 -2.85 2.13
C PRO A 228 -11.87 -2.06 2.46
N SER A 229 -11.89 -1.38 3.62
CA SER A 229 -13.05 -0.63 4.09
C SER A 229 -13.25 0.68 3.33
N CYS A 230 -12.16 1.39 3.05
CA CYS A 230 -12.18 2.62 2.28
C CYS A 230 -12.51 2.35 0.81
N LEU A 231 -12.07 1.23 0.24
CA LEU A 231 -12.46 0.79 -1.10
C LEU A 231 -13.97 0.52 -1.17
N ARG A 232 -14.53 -0.19 -0.18
CA ARG A 232 -15.99 -0.43 -0.10
C ARG A 232 -16.77 0.88 0.01
N ALA A 233 -16.32 1.81 0.86
CA ALA A 233 -16.92 3.14 0.99
C ALA A 233 -16.85 3.93 -0.32
N SER A 234 -15.72 3.86 -1.04
CA SER A 234 -15.52 4.51 -2.34
C SER A 234 -16.48 3.95 -3.40
N ILE A 235 -16.65 2.63 -3.44
CA ILE A 235 -17.61 1.95 -4.34
C ILE A 235 -19.04 2.38 -4.02
N TRP A 236 -19.41 2.43 -2.74
CA TRP A 236 -20.74 2.87 -2.31
C TRP A 236 -21.00 4.34 -2.66
N GLY A 237 -20.01 5.21 -2.43
CA GLY A 237 -20.07 6.64 -2.80
C GLY A 237 -20.23 6.82 -4.31
N LEU A 238 -19.46 6.08 -5.12
CA LEU A 238 -19.63 6.05 -6.58
C LEU A 238 -21.01 5.51 -6.98
N GLY A 239 -21.55 4.54 -6.25
CA GLY A 239 -22.90 4.03 -6.45
C GLY A 239 -23.97 5.14 -6.42
N LYS A 240 -23.80 6.16 -5.57
CA LYS A 240 -24.73 7.30 -5.49
C LYS A 240 -24.61 8.28 -6.66
N VAL A 241 -23.42 8.42 -7.24
CA VAL A 241 -23.14 9.40 -8.31
C VAL A 241 -23.44 8.84 -9.70
N VAL A 242 -23.45 7.51 -9.86
CA VAL A 242 -23.45 6.89 -11.17
C VAL A 242 -24.87 6.58 -11.70
N LYS A 243 -25.06 6.72 -13.02
CA LYS A 243 -26.31 6.43 -13.76
C LYS A 243 -26.90 5.03 -13.46
N LYS A 244 -28.23 4.91 -13.50
CA LYS A 244 -29.04 3.70 -13.21
C LYS A 244 -28.50 2.37 -13.77
N LYS A 245 -27.87 2.36 -14.94
CA LYS A 245 -27.31 1.13 -15.56
C LYS A 245 -26.11 0.54 -14.80
N LYS A 246 -25.22 1.38 -14.25
CA LYS A 246 -24.06 0.92 -13.44
C LYS A 246 -24.43 0.73 -11.96
N LEU A 247 -25.58 1.23 -11.52
CA LEU A 247 -26.10 0.98 -10.17
C LEU A 247 -26.36 -0.52 -9.93
N LYS A 248 -26.91 -1.24 -10.93
CA LYS A 248 -27.07 -2.71 -10.86
C LYS A 248 -25.72 -3.44 -10.71
N ILE A 249 -24.66 -2.92 -11.33
CA ILE A 249 -23.30 -3.47 -11.23
C ILE A 249 -22.74 -3.24 -9.83
N VAL A 250 -22.94 -2.04 -9.26
CA VAL A 250 -22.49 -1.69 -7.90
C VAL A 250 -23.24 -2.49 -6.83
N GLY A 251 -24.57 -2.62 -6.96
CA GLY A 251 -25.38 -3.45 -6.07
C GLY A 251 -24.92 -4.90 -6.08
N PHE A 252 -24.79 -5.49 -7.28
CA PHE A 252 -24.26 -6.85 -7.44
C PHE A 252 -22.86 -7.01 -6.85
N LEU A 253 -21.99 -6.01 -6.97
CA LEU A 253 -20.62 -6.03 -6.43
C LEU A 253 -20.59 -6.02 -4.89
N LEU A 254 -21.49 -5.25 -4.27
CA LEU A 254 -21.54 -5.08 -2.81
C LEU A 254 -22.29 -6.20 -2.08
N GLU A 255 -23.23 -6.86 -2.76
CA GLU A 255 -23.96 -8.05 -2.27
C GLU A 255 -23.19 -9.35 -2.50
N ASN A 256 -22.51 -9.52 -3.65
CA ASN A 256 -21.80 -10.75 -3.99
C ASN A 256 -20.27 -10.63 -3.85
N SER A 257 -19.80 -9.90 -2.83
CA SER A 257 -18.37 -9.64 -2.62
C SER A 257 -17.54 -10.92 -2.48
N GLU A 258 -18.11 -11.96 -1.86
CA GLU A 258 -17.47 -13.27 -1.71
C GLU A 258 -17.33 -14.01 -3.05
N GLU A 259 -18.36 -14.01 -3.90
CA GLU A 259 -18.36 -14.72 -5.20
C GLU A 259 -17.39 -14.10 -6.23
N ILE A 260 -17.18 -12.79 -6.13
CA ILE A 260 -16.19 -12.06 -6.92
C ILE A 260 -14.77 -12.50 -6.53
N GLY A 261 -14.56 -12.87 -5.26
CA GLY A 261 -13.31 -13.40 -4.74
C GLY A 261 -12.15 -12.42 -4.81
N PHE A 262 -12.42 -11.11 -4.73
CA PHE A 262 -11.37 -10.11 -4.54
C PHE A 262 -11.12 -9.99 -3.03
N LEU A 263 -9.93 -10.38 -2.58
CA LEU A 263 -9.61 -10.53 -1.16
C LEU A 263 -9.86 -9.23 -0.36
N HIS A 264 -9.59 -8.08 -0.98
CA HIS A 264 -9.76 -6.77 -0.35
C HIS A 264 -11.19 -6.21 -0.45
N LEU A 265 -12.15 -6.92 -1.03
CA LEU A 265 -13.57 -6.50 -1.00
C LEU A 265 -14.28 -7.27 0.11
N LEU A 266 -14.23 -6.74 1.32
CA LEU A 266 -14.85 -7.35 2.49
C LEU A 266 -16.38 -7.17 2.51
N PRO A 267 -17.14 -8.11 3.09
CA PRO A 267 -18.54 -7.93 3.47
C PRO A 267 -18.76 -6.69 4.37
N LYS A 268 -20.01 -6.22 4.46
CA LYS A 268 -20.33 -5.00 5.22
C LYS A 268 -19.93 -5.12 6.69
N LEU A 269 -20.21 -6.27 7.32
CA LEU A 269 -19.93 -6.50 8.73
C LEU A 269 -18.41 -6.51 8.98
N ASP A 270 -17.67 -7.28 8.19
CA ASP A 270 -16.21 -7.40 8.32
C ASP A 270 -15.49 -6.08 8.06
N SER A 271 -15.99 -5.27 7.12
CA SER A 271 -15.46 -3.94 6.86
C SER A 271 -15.59 -2.99 8.07
N TRP A 272 -16.74 -3.03 8.75
CA TRP A 272 -16.94 -2.25 9.98
C TRP A 272 -16.16 -2.82 11.16
N LEU A 273 -16.09 -4.15 11.28
CA LEU A 273 -15.32 -4.83 12.30
C LEU A 273 -13.82 -4.53 12.17
N LEU A 274 -13.30 -4.49 10.95
CA LEU A 274 -11.91 -4.11 10.66
C LEU A 274 -11.63 -2.67 11.12
N VAL A 275 -12.52 -1.72 10.85
CA VAL A 275 -12.36 -0.34 11.33
C VAL A 275 -12.37 -0.31 12.86
N GLY A 276 -13.32 -1.02 13.49
CA GLY A 276 -13.42 -1.11 14.95
C GLY A 276 -12.18 -1.71 15.60
N SER A 277 -11.65 -2.81 15.07
CA SER A 277 -10.46 -3.47 15.60
C SER A 277 -9.21 -2.61 15.41
N VAL A 278 -9.02 -2.00 14.24
CA VAL A 278 -7.90 -1.10 13.96
C VAL A 278 -7.92 0.09 14.93
N CYS A 279 -9.07 0.74 15.10
CA CYS A 279 -9.21 1.84 16.06
C CYS A 279 -8.96 1.39 17.49
N GLY A 280 -9.52 0.25 17.91
CA GLY A 280 -9.30 -0.30 19.26
C GLY A 280 -7.82 -0.57 19.54
N PHE A 281 -7.12 -1.21 18.61
CA PHE A 281 -5.69 -1.47 18.73
C PHE A 281 -4.84 -0.19 18.76
N VAL A 282 -5.19 0.83 17.97
CA VAL A 282 -4.49 2.12 18.00
C VAL A 282 -4.71 2.80 19.35
N VAL A 283 -5.93 2.80 19.88
CA VAL A 283 -6.22 3.37 21.21
C VAL A 283 -5.44 2.66 22.31
N VAL A 284 -5.43 1.32 22.32
CA VAL A 284 -4.67 0.53 23.29
C VAL A 284 -3.17 0.87 23.23
N GLN A 285 -2.59 0.97 22.04
CA GLN A 285 -1.18 1.35 21.89
C GLN A 285 -0.92 2.78 22.34
N VAL A 286 -1.78 3.74 21.99
CA VAL A 286 -1.62 5.14 22.42
C VAL A 286 -1.66 5.24 23.94
N VAL A 287 -2.56 4.51 24.60
CA VAL A 287 -2.65 4.46 26.07
C VAL A 287 -1.42 3.80 26.67
N ALA A 288 -0.96 2.67 26.13
CA ALA A 288 0.21 1.96 26.65
C ALA A 288 1.50 2.79 26.52
N ILE A 289 1.77 3.33 25.33
CA ILE A 289 2.94 4.19 25.07
C ILE A 289 2.83 5.47 25.89
N GLY A 290 1.63 6.06 25.96
CA GLY A 290 1.37 7.22 26.80
C GLY A 290 1.67 6.96 28.27
N ALA A 291 1.20 5.84 28.84
CA ALA A 291 1.43 5.53 30.24
C ALA A 291 2.91 5.30 30.57
N MET A 292 3.67 4.71 29.64
CA MET A 292 5.05 4.29 29.90
C MET A 292 6.11 5.33 29.50
N GLU A 293 5.87 6.11 28.44
CA GLU A 293 6.88 7.01 27.84
C GLU A 293 6.57 8.49 28.05
N TRP A 294 5.48 8.85 28.74
CA TRP A 294 5.14 10.27 28.94
C TRP A 294 6.25 11.08 29.59
N SER A 295 6.93 10.45 30.54
CA SER A 295 8.04 11.01 31.34
C SER A 295 9.41 10.47 30.95
N SER A 296 9.51 9.67 29.88
CA SER A 296 10.80 9.13 29.44
C SER A 296 11.62 10.16 28.66
N GLY A 297 12.92 9.87 28.51
CA GLY A 297 13.83 10.68 27.69
C GLY A 297 13.43 10.72 26.21
N ALA A 298 12.76 9.68 25.69
CA ALA A 298 12.41 9.54 24.27
C ALA A 298 11.43 10.64 23.79
N LEU A 299 10.46 11.02 24.62
CA LEU A 299 9.52 12.12 24.35
C LEU A 299 9.88 13.43 25.05
N SER A 300 11.09 13.54 25.61
CA SER A 300 11.54 14.77 26.26
C SER A 300 11.69 15.93 25.26
N GLY A 301 11.32 17.13 25.71
CA GLY A 301 11.37 18.36 24.90
C GLY A 301 10.22 18.55 23.89
N LEU A 302 9.16 17.74 23.98
CA LEU A 302 7.91 17.90 23.21
C LEU A 302 6.79 18.44 24.10
N ASN A 303 5.96 19.31 23.52
CA ASN A 303 4.72 19.80 24.13
C ASN A 303 3.68 18.68 24.25
N CYS A 304 2.68 18.86 25.11
CA CYS A 304 1.62 17.86 25.33
C CYS A 304 0.94 17.40 24.02
N GLY A 305 0.61 18.35 23.13
CA GLY A 305 0.02 18.04 21.81
C GLY A 305 1.00 17.30 20.88
N GLU A 306 2.27 17.66 20.91
CA GLU A 306 3.34 16.99 20.13
C GLU A 306 3.56 15.56 20.59
N LYS A 307 3.55 15.33 21.90
CA LYS A 307 3.60 13.98 22.47
C LYS A 307 2.42 13.15 22.01
N LEU A 308 1.19 13.68 22.11
CA LEU A 308 -0.01 12.93 21.76
C LEU A 308 -0.05 12.57 20.26
N VAL A 309 0.22 13.53 19.36
CA VAL A 309 0.28 13.28 17.92
C VAL A 309 1.44 12.34 17.57
N GLY A 310 2.58 12.47 18.25
CA GLY A 310 3.72 11.61 18.05
C GLY A 310 3.47 10.16 18.47
N ILE A 311 2.84 9.95 19.62
CA ILE A 311 2.43 8.62 20.10
C ILE A 311 1.39 8.01 19.14
N LEU A 312 0.45 8.82 18.65
CA LEU A 312 -0.53 8.37 17.66
C LEU A 312 0.14 7.95 16.35
N PHE A 313 1.08 8.75 15.84
CA PHE A 313 1.86 8.43 14.65
C PHE A 313 2.62 7.12 14.81
N LEU A 314 3.31 6.95 15.94
CA LEU A 314 4.05 5.74 16.25
C LEU A 314 3.12 4.50 16.36
N SER A 315 1.95 4.65 16.97
CA SER A 315 0.96 3.57 17.13
C SER A 315 0.33 3.13 15.80
N VAL A 316 0.20 4.05 14.84
CA VAL A 316 -0.31 3.74 13.50
C VAL A 316 0.76 3.06 12.65
N ASN A 317 2.01 3.52 12.75
CA ASN A 317 3.12 3.01 11.93
C ASN A 317 3.76 1.73 12.47
N SER A 318 3.61 1.42 13.76
CA SER A 318 4.12 0.20 14.40
C SER A 318 3.68 -1.10 13.73
N ARG A 319 2.58 -1.09 12.99
CA ARG A 319 2.00 -2.27 12.37
C ARG A 319 2.78 -2.75 11.15
N HIS A 320 3.15 -1.85 10.24
CA HIS A 320 3.82 -2.20 8.98
C HIS A 320 4.60 -1.07 8.32
N SER A 321 4.39 0.19 8.71
CA SER A 321 4.82 1.34 7.90
C SER A 321 6.22 1.83 8.23
N GLY A 322 6.96 1.23 9.19
CA GLY A 322 8.39 1.48 9.45
C GLY A 322 8.81 2.91 9.86
N GLU A 323 7.92 3.90 9.75
CA GLU A 323 8.18 5.31 10.06
C GLU A 323 8.13 5.55 11.57
N ALA A 324 9.22 6.07 12.12
CA ALA A 324 9.35 6.38 13.54
C ALA A 324 9.81 7.83 13.75
N ILE A 325 9.25 8.46 14.78
CA ILE A 325 9.58 9.83 15.21
C ILE A 325 10.49 9.88 16.44
N VAL A 326 10.78 8.71 17.01
CA VAL A 326 11.67 8.50 18.15
C VAL A 326 12.58 7.33 17.79
N ASP A 327 13.77 7.32 18.37
CA ASP A 327 14.66 6.17 18.23
C ASP A 327 14.08 4.99 19.03
N LEU A 328 13.82 3.88 18.33
CA LEU A 328 13.33 2.63 18.91
C LEU A 328 14.27 2.10 20.00
N SER A 329 15.57 2.40 19.93
CA SER A 329 16.56 2.00 20.94
C SER A 329 16.34 2.67 22.31
N THR A 330 15.65 3.81 22.33
CA THR A 330 15.41 4.61 23.54
C THR A 330 14.09 4.31 24.22
N LEU A 331 13.22 3.53 23.57
CA LEU A 331 11.92 3.12 24.12
C LEU A 331 12.08 2.00 25.13
N SER A 332 11.15 1.93 26.09
CA SER A 332 11.13 0.84 27.05
C SER A 332 10.98 -0.53 26.36
N PRO A 333 11.62 -1.59 26.89
CA PRO A 333 11.53 -2.94 26.31
C PRO A 333 10.09 -3.47 26.18
N ALA A 334 9.19 -3.08 27.08
CA ALA A 334 7.78 -3.49 27.03
C ALA A 334 7.08 -2.98 25.77
N ILE A 335 7.41 -1.77 25.29
CA ILE A 335 6.82 -1.19 24.08
C ILE A 335 7.40 -1.86 22.83
N LEU A 336 8.68 -2.24 22.86
CA LEU A 336 9.27 -3.03 21.78
C LEU A 336 8.58 -4.39 21.63
N VAL A 337 8.28 -5.06 22.74
CA VAL A 337 7.48 -6.30 22.74
C VAL A 337 6.07 -6.03 22.21
N LEU A 338 5.44 -4.92 22.59
CA LEU A 338 4.13 -4.52 22.08
C LEU A 338 4.16 -4.31 20.55
N PHE A 339 5.18 -3.64 20.02
CA PHE A 339 5.36 -3.46 18.57
C PHE A 339 5.57 -4.79 17.86
N ALA A 340 6.42 -5.67 18.39
CA ALA A 340 6.61 -7.01 17.83
C ALA A 340 5.30 -7.81 17.79
N ALA A 341 4.51 -7.77 18.87
CA ALA A 341 3.21 -8.42 18.91
C ALA A 341 2.24 -7.83 17.87
N MET A 342 2.22 -6.50 17.70
CA MET A 342 1.35 -5.81 16.75
C MET A 342 1.71 -6.11 15.29
N MET A 343 3.01 -6.19 14.97
CA MET A 343 3.49 -6.62 13.65
C MET A 343 3.04 -8.06 13.34
N LEU A 344 3.12 -8.97 14.32
CA LEU A 344 2.72 -10.37 14.17
C LEU A 344 1.20 -10.57 14.06
N VAL A 345 0.42 -9.93 14.93
CA VAL A 345 -1.05 -10.07 14.96
C VAL A 345 -1.67 -9.62 13.64
N PHE A 346 -1.12 -8.57 13.01
CA PHE A 346 -1.59 -8.14 11.71
C PHE A 346 -1.30 -9.15 10.60
N PHE A 347 -0.10 -9.75 10.60
CA PHE A 347 0.23 -10.84 9.67
C PHE A 347 -0.79 -11.98 9.80
N SER A 348 -1.13 -12.38 11.02
CA SER A 348 -2.12 -13.44 11.28
C SER A 348 -3.56 -13.08 10.90
N LEU A 349 -4.04 -11.87 11.19
CA LEU A 349 -5.39 -11.42 10.80
C LEU A 349 -5.54 -11.42 9.27
N ARG A 350 -4.51 -10.98 8.55
CA ARG A 350 -4.50 -10.90 7.09
C ARG A 350 -4.46 -12.29 6.42
N PHE A 351 -3.67 -13.23 6.95
CA PHE A 351 -3.67 -14.61 6.48
C PHE A 351 -4.94 -15.38 6.92
N GLY A 352 -5.52 -15.08 8.08
CA GLY A 352 -6.76 -15.69 8.57
C GLY A 352 -7.96 -15.41 7.66
N PHE A 353 -8.13 -14.17 7.19
CA PHE A 353 -9.19 -13.82 6.22
C PHE A 353 -8.89 -14.37 4.80
N GLY A 354 -7.61 -14.47 4.40
CA GLY A 354 -7.21 -15.00 3.09
C GLY A 354 -7.27 -16.51 2.96
N PHE A 355 -6.79 -17.26 3.95
CA PHE A 355 -6.83 -18.72 3.98
C PHE A 355 -8.14 -19.26 4.53
N GLY A 356 -8.86 -18.58 5.42
CA GLY A 356 -10.18 -19.03 5.88
C GLY A 356 -11.16 -19.16 4.71
N SER A 357 -11.21 -18.16 3.82
CA SER A 357 -12.02 -18.23 2.59
C SER A 357 -11.46 -19.20 1.54
N LEU A 358 -10.15 -19.43 1.49
CA LEU A 358 -9.53 -20.39 0.57
C LEU A 358 -9.75 -21.83 1.03
N ILE A 359 -9.57 -22.12 2.32
CA ILE A 359 -9.81 -23.42 2.96
C ILE A 359 -11.30 -23.73 2.90
N ILE A 360 -12.20 -22.83 3.27
CA ILE A 360 -13.65 -23.06 3.14
C ILE A 360 -14.03 -23.33 1.67
N ARG A 361 -13.41 -22.67 0.69
CA ARG A 361 -13.59 -22.99 -0.74
C ARG A 361 -12.98 -24.32 -1.18
N PHE A 362 -11.90 -24.76 -0.56
CA PHE A 362 -11.29 -26.07 -0.82
C PHE A 362 -12.09 -27.20 -0.15
N THR A 363 -12.66 -26.99 1.04
CA THR A 363 -13.53 -27.98 1.70
C THR A 363 -14.87 -28.11 0.98
N ASN A 364 -15.45 -27.00 0.49
CA ASN A 364 -16.76 -27.04 -0.18
C ASN A 364 -16.71 -27.47 -1.66
N LYS A 365 -15.50 -27.50 -2.28
CA LYS A 365 -15.29 -28.11 -3.61
C LYS A 365 -14.75 -29.55 -3.56
N GLY A 366 -14.38 -30.05 -2.37
CA GLY A 366 -13.91 -31.42 -2.17
C GLY A 366 -15.00 -32.42 -1.77
N PHE A 367 -16.25 -31.97 -1.58
CA PHE A 367 -17.37 -32.82 -1.16
C PHE A 367 -18.47 -33.03 -2.23
N VAL A 368 -18.23 -32.54 -3.46
CA VAL A 368 -19.07 -32.86 -4.62
C VAL A 368 -18.17 -33.27 -5.77
N GLN A 369 -17.62 -34.47 -5.67
CA GLN A 369 -17.29 -35.33 -6.80
C GLN A 369 -17.42 -36.78 -6.37
#